data_AF-A0A7S1Y4N3-F1
#
_entry.id   AF-A0A7S1Y4N3-F1
#
_cell.length_a   1.000
_cell.length_b   1.000
_cell.length_c   1.000
_cell.angle_alpha   90.00
_cell.angle_beta   90.00
_cell.angle_gamma   90.00
#
_symmetry.space_group_name_H-M   'P 1'
#
loop_
_entity.id
_entity.type
_entity.pdbx_description
1 polymer ?
#
loop_
_entity_poly.entity_id
_entity_poly.type
_entity_poly.pdbx_seq_one_letter_code
_entity_poly.pdbx_strand_id
1 'polypeptide(L)'
;KIYAGIPKQILVIRTEHLWKDWRGIDKLLGGGGGDGEKAMIADNNAYRYRDLRSNYAYRNTTLMARARYNLCQALKKEYRFYKELLDLAVNLDETEVQVSVDEFGRSCSRPSS
;
A
#
# COMPACT_ATOMS: atom_id res chain seq x y z
N LYS A 1 -29.38 -3.24 6.30
CA LYS A 1 -29.28 -2.84 7.73
C LYS A 1 -28.01 -2.02 7.88
N ILE A 2 -28.14 -0.71 8.06
CA ILE A 2 -27.03 0.23 8.19
C ILE A 2 -26.62 0.20 9.67
N TYR A 3 -25.38 -0.18 9.96
CA TYR A 3 -24.82 -0.12 11.30
C TYR A 3 -24.66 1.36 11.70
N ALA A 4 -25.66 1.91 12.37
CA ALA A 4 -25.55 3.18 13.06
C ALA A 4 -24.81 2.95 14.38
N GLY A 5 -23.55 3.38 14.46
CA GLY A 5 -22.77 3.28 15.70
C GLY A 5 -21.28 3.49 15.44
N ILE A 6 -20.80 4.70 15.78
CA ILE A 6 -19.41 5.20 15.72
C ILE A 6 -18.85 5.21 14.27
N PRO A 7 -18.38 6.36 13.73
CA PRO A 7 -17.63 6.34 12.48
C PRO A 7 -16.43 5.42 12.67
N LYS A 8 -16.44 4.26 12.00
CA LYS A 8 -15.29 3.35 12.02
C LYS A 8 -14.16 4.06 11.30
N GLN A 9 -13.20 4.53 12.07
CA GLN A 9 -11.97 5.09 11.52
C GLN A 9 -11.19 3.95 10.88
N ILE A 10 -10.89 4.08 9.59
CA ILE A 10 -10.11 3.09 8.84
C ILE A 10 -8.67 3.54 8.86
N LEU A 11 -7.76 2.63 9.23
CA LEU A 11 -6.32 2.82 9.10
C LEU A 11 -5.84 1.98 7.91
N VAL A 12 -5.06 2.59 7.03
CA VAL A 12 -4.54 1.94 5.82
C VAL A 12 -3.02 1.92 5.85
N ILE A 13 -2.46 0.77 5.48
CA ILE A 13 -1.03 0.58 5.24
C ILE A 13 -0.85 0.18 3.78
N ARG A 14 -0.10 0.98 3.04
CA ARG A 14 0.25 0.73 1.64
C ARG A 14 1.59 0.01 1.57
N THR A 15 1.69 -1.03 0.75
CA THR A 15 2.92 -1.83 0.62
C THR A 15 4.09 -0.97 0.11
N GLU A 16 3.81 -0.09 -0.85
CA GLU A 16 4.76 0.84 -1.46
C GLU A 16 5.27 1.93 -0.48
N HIS A 17 4.49 2.25 0.56
CA HIS A 17 4.79 3.27 1.57
C HIS A 17 4.81 2.69 2.99
N LEU A 18 5.08 1.37 3.13
CA LEU A 18 4.88 0.58 4.35
C LEU A 18 5.41 1.26 5.61
N TRP A 19 6.68 1.67 5.60
CA TRP A 19 7.35 2.26 6.74
C TRP A 19 6.85 3.66 7.08
N LYS A 20 6.36 4.40 6.09
CA LYS A 20 5.78 5.73 6.32
C LYS A 20 4.43 5.58 7.01
N ASP A 21 3.56 4.76 6.42
CA ASP A 21 2.19 4.55 6.90
C ASP A 21 2.21 3.91 8.30
N TRP A 22 3.07 2.91 8.53
CA TRP A 22 3.23 2.31 9.86
C TRP A 22 3.66 3.32 10.92
N ARG A 23 4.66 4.16 10.64
CA ARG A 23 5.12 5.18 11.59
C ARG A 23 4.05 6.23 11.84
N GLY A 24 3.29 6.61 10.82
CA GLY A 24 2.15 7.52 10.97
C GLY A 24 1.09 6.94 11.91
N ILE A 25 0.71 5.68 11.70
CA ILE A 25 -0.24 4.98 12.56
C ILE A 25 0.28 4.86 13.99
N ASP A 26 1.55 4.47 14.18
CA ASP A 26 2.14 4.37 15.51
C ASP A 26 2.06 5.71 16.27
N LYS A 27 2.40 6.82 15.61
CA LYS A 27 2.26 8.17 16.20
C LYS A 27 0.80 8.51 16.52
N LEU A 28 -0.14 8.19 15.63
CA LEU A 28 -1.57 8.44 15.86
C LEU A 28 -2.12 7.67 17.06
N LEU A 29 -1.59 6.48 17.33
CA LEU A 29 -1.99 5.64 18.47
C LEU A 29 -1.23 5.99 19.77
N GLY A 30 -0.49 7.09 19.80
CA GLY A 30 0.29 7.54 20.97
C GLY A 30 1.66 6.88 21.12
N GLY A 31 2.12 6.17 20.08
CA GLY A 31 3.47 5.64 19.95
C GLY A 31 4.50 6.70 19.55
N GLY A 32 5.78 6.31 19.59
CA GLY A 32 6.91 7.20 19.30
C GLY A 32 7.21 7.36 17.80
N GLY A 33 6.49 6.67 16.93
CA GLY A 33 6.76 6.66 15.49
C GLY A 33 7.97 5.86 15.07
N GLY A 34 8.45 4.95 15.92
CA GLY A 34 9.55 4.05 15.60
C GLY A 34 10.95 4.66 15.52
N ASP A 35 11.16 5.90 15.98
CA ASP A 35 12.46 6.58 15.91
C ASP A 35 13.41 6.23 17.10
N GLY A 36 13.12 5.16 17.85
CA GLY A 36 13.92 4.67 18.99
C GLY A 36 13.71 3.16 19.29
N GLU A 37 14.45 2.60 20.27
CA GLU A 37 14.51 1.15 20.65
C GLU A 37 13.18 0.41 20.82
N LYS A 38 12.04 1.12 20.82
CA LYS A 38 10.67 0.58 20.94
C LYS A 38 9.88 0.55 19.63
N ALA A 39 10.52 0.69 18.48
CA ALA A 39 9.90 0.34 17.20
C ALA A 39 9.70 -1.19 17.14
N MET A 40 8.69 -1.72 17.84
CA MET A 40 8.38 -3.15 17.89
C MET A 40 7.78 -3.64 16.55
N ILE A 41 8.48 -3.43 15.44
CA ILE A 41 8.33 -4.32 14.30
C ILE A 41 9.23 -5.51 14.61
N ALA A 42 8.59 -6.67 14.81
CA ALA A 42 9.28 -7.90 15.15
C ALA A 42 10.52 -8.10 14.26
N ASP A 43 11.67 -8.38 14.88
CA ASP A 43 12.98 -8.64 14.24
C ASP A 43 12.96 -9.89 13.32
N ASN A 44 11.79 -10.56 13.23
CA ASN A 44 11.46 -11.56 12.23
C ASN A 44 11.12 -10.92 10.89
N ASN A 45 12.11 -10.25 10.31
CA ASN A 45 12.05 -9.81 8.93
C ASN A 45 11.95 -11.03 8.00
N ALA A 46 10.78 -11.30 7.44
CA ALA A 46 10.56 -12.38 6.48
C ALA A 46 11.49 -12.29 5.25
N TYR A 47 12.04 -11.11 4.95
CA TYR A 47 13.09 -10.92 3.94
C TYR A 47 14.40 -11.64 4.30
N ARG A 48 14.75 -11.72 5.60
CA ARG A 48 15.93 -12.47 6.08
C ARG A 48 15.75 -13.98 5.97
N TYR A 49 14.51 -14.46 6.00
CA TYR A 49 14.14 -15.86 5.76
C TYR A 49 13.83 -16.18 4.29
N ARG A 50 14.12 -15.24 3.38
CA ARG A 50 14.02 -15.45 1.94
C ARG A 50 15.20 -16.30 1.48
N ASP A 51 15.28 -17.51 2.01
CA ASP A 51 16.11 -18.56 1.48
C ASP A 51 15.73 -18.67 -0.01
N LEU A 52 16.71 -18.50 -0.90
CA LEU A 52 16.54 -18.46 -2.36
C LEU A 52 16.00 -19.79 -2.94
N ARG A 53 15.72 -20.76 -2.06
CA ARG A 53 15.11 -22.07 -2.31
C ARG A 53 13.60 -22.12 -2.03
N SER A 54 13.01 -21.08 -1.43
CA SER A 54 11.56 -21.04 -1.27
C SER A 54 10.90 -20.81 -2.63
N ASN A 55 9.83 -21.57 -2.92
CA ASN A 55 8.99 -21.39 -4.13
C ASN A 55 8.33 -19.99 -4.20
N TYR A 56 8.56 -19.12 -3.20
CA TYR A 56 8.11 -17.74 -3.10
C TYR A 56 9.21 -16.72 -3.44
N ALA A 57 10.35 -17.17 -3.99
CA ALA A 57 11.33 -16.25 -4.55
C ALA A 57 10.68 -15.45 -5.69
N TYR A 58 10.23 -14.23 -5.39
CA TYR A 58 9.71 -13.27 -6.37
C TYR A 58 10.76 -13.09 -7.45
N ARG A 59 10.55 -13.71 -8.62
CA ARG A 59 11.34 -13.46 -9.81
C ARG A 59 10.99 -12.05 -10.22
N ASN A 60 11.99 -11.16 -10.25
CA ASN A 60 11.80 -9.79 -10.70
C ASN A 60 11.53 -9.78 -12.22
N THR A 61 10.29 -10.10 -12.60
CA THR A 61 9.86 -10.12 -13.99
C THR A 61 9.23 -8.79 -14.33
N THR A 62 9.91 -8.00 -15.16
CA THR A 62 9.34 -6.78 -15.71
C THR A 62 8.25 -7.14 -16.72
N LEU A 63 7.01 -6.71 -16.47
CA LEU A 63 5.93 -6.86 -17.44
C LEU A 63 6.17 -5.97 -18.66
N MET A 64 5.95 -6.51 -19.86
CA MET A 64 5.91 -5.70 -21.08
C MET A 64 4.83 -4.61 -20.97
N ALA A 65 5.06 -3.45 -21.58
CA ALA A 65 4.16 -2.29 -21.45
C ALA A 65 2.70 -2.60 -21.85
N ARG A 66 2.49 -3.39 -22.90
CA ARG A 66 1.15 -3.84 -23.33
C ARG A 66 0.50 -4.79 -22.33
N ALA A 67 1.26 -5.73 -21.76
CA ALA A 67 0.76 -6.64 -20.74
C ALA A 67 0.37 -5.89 -19.46
N ARG A 68 1.19 -4.91 -19.04
CA ARG A 68 0.90 -4.02 -17.92
C ARG A 68 -0.37 -3.20 -18.15
N TYR A 69 -0.52 -2.60 -19.34
CA TYR A 69 -1.74 -1.87 -19.69
C TYR A 69 -3.00 -2.76 -19.64
N ASN A 70 -2.93 -3.97 -20.20
CA ASN A 70 -4.06 -4.90 -20.16
C ASN A 70 -4.41 -5.30 -18.73
N LEU A 71 -3.40 -5.55 -17.88
CA LEU A 71 -3.60 -5.83 -16.46
C LEU A 71 -4.29 -4.66 -15.75
N CYS A 72 -3.88 -3.42 -16.03
CA CYS A 72 -4.55 -2.23 -15.49
C CYS A 72 -6.03 -2.13 -15.90
N GLN A 73 -6.37 -2.50 -17.14
CA GLN A 73 -7.78 -2.53 -17.56
C GLN A 73 -8.57 -3.61 -16.83
N ALA A 74 -7.97 -4.78 -16.59
CA ALA A 74 -8.59 -5.86 -15.84
C ALA A 74 -8.81 -5.49 -14.36
N LEU A 75 -7.85 -4.78 -13.74
CA LEU A 75 -7.87 -4.40 -12.32
C LEU A 75 -8.55 -3.05 -12.04
N LYS A 76 -9.31 -2.51 -12.99
CA LYS A 76 -9.89 -1.16 -12.87
C LYS A 76 -10.86 -1.02 -11.70
N LYS A 77 -11.57 -2.10 -11.34
CA LYS A 77 -12.52 -2.10 -10.21
C LYS A 77 -11.79 -2.14 -8.88
N GLU A 78 -10.77 -2.97 -8.78
CA GLU A 78 -9.87 -3.13 -7.65
C GLU A 78 -9.15 -1.80 -7.37
N TYR A 79 -8.71 -1.10 -8.42
CA TYR A 79 -8.13 0.22 -8.28
C TYR A 79 -9.11 1.26 -7.75
N ARG A 80 -10.36 1.25 -8.21
CA ARG A 80 -11.39 2.15 -7.67
C ARG A 80 -11.61 1.90 -6.18
N PHE A 81 -11.70 0.63 -5.79
CA PHE A 81 -11.86 0.26 -4.39
C PHE A 81 -10.62 0.63 -3.55
N TYR A 82 -9.42 0.44 -4.09
CA TYR A 82 -8.19 0.92 -3.46
C TYR A 82 -8.24 2.43 -3.21
N LYS A 83 -8.63 3.23 -4.20
CA LYS A 83 -8.80 4.69 -4.03
C LYS A 83 -9.84 5.00 -2.93
N GLU A 84 -11.00 4.36 -2.97
CA GLU A 84 -12.05 4.56 -1.95
C GLU A 84 -11.54 4.23 -0.53
N LEU A 85 -10.71 3.19 -0.37
CA LEU A 85 -10.08 2.89 0.91
C LEU A 85 -9.09 3.96 1.35
N LEU A 86 -8.29 4.51 0.43
CA LEU A 86 -7.38 5.61 0.74
C LEU A 86 -8.14 6.87 1.16
N ASP A 87 -9.22 7.22 0.46
CA ASP A 87 -10.06 8.39 0.76
C ASP A 87 -10.75 8.28 2.14
N LEU A 88 -10.96 7.05 2.64
CA LEU A 88 -11.55 6.79 3.96
C LEU A 88 -10.50 6.66 5.09
N ALA A 89 -9.22 6.64 4.77
CA ALA A 89 -8.15 6.40 5.73
C ALA A 89 -7.90 7.64 6.59
N VAL A 90 -7.95 7.49 7.92
CA VAL A 90 -7.71 8.63 8.82
C VAL A 90 -6.22 8.93 9.04
N ASN A 91 -5.35 8.01 8.64
CA ASN A 91 -3.90 8.14 8.77
C ASN A 91 -3.19 8.64 7.52
N LEU A 92 -3.94 9.03 6.48
CA LEU A 92 -3.41 9.57 5.24
C LEU A 92 -3.98 10.96 5.02
N ASP A 93 -3.12 11.89 4.58
CA ASP A 93 -3.58 13.20 4.09
C ASP A 93 -3.91 13.18 2.59
N GLU A 94 -4.60 14.23 2.11
CA GLU A 94 -5.01 14.34 0.70
C GLU A 94 -3.82 14.29 -0.28
N THR A 95 -2.65 14.80 0.14
CA THR A 95 -1.43 14.77 -0.69
C THR A 95 -0.92 13.34 -0.80
N GLU A 96 -0.92 12.58 0.29
CA GLU A 96 -0.52 11.17 0.30
C GLU A 96 -1.43 10.29 -0.54
N VAL A 97 -2.74 10.54 -0.49
CA VAL A 97 -3.70 9.85 -1.35
C VAL A 97 -3.43 10.18 -2.82
N GLN A 98 -3.22 11.46 -3.15
CA GLN A 98 -2.93 11.88 -4.52
C GLN A 98 -1.62 11.28 -5.06
N VAL A 99 -0.58 11.17 -4.23
CA VAL A 99 0.68 10.51 -4.61
C VAL A 99 0.44 9.06 -5.03
N SER A 100 -0.33 8.28 -4.26
CA SER A 100 -0.67 6.90 -4.62
C SER A 100 -1.48 6.81 -5.92
N VAL A 101 -2.42 7.72 -6.12
CA VAL A 101 -3.23 7.81 -7.35
C VAL A 101 -2.34 8.11 -8.57
N ASP A 102 -1.39 9.03 -8.43
CA ASP A 102 -0.46 9.41 -9.50
C ASP A 102 0.53 8.29 -9.82
N GLU A 103 1.06 7.59 -8.82
CA GLU A 103 1.94 6.44 -8.99
C GLU A 103 1.25 5.31 -9.76
N PHE A 104 -0.01 5.04 -9.44
CA PHE A 104 -0.82 4.10 -10.21
C PHE A 104 -1.09 4.58 -11.63
N GLY A 105 -1.47 5.86 -11.80
CA GLY A 105 -1.73 6.45 -13.12
C GLY A 105 -0.52 6.34 -14.05
N ARG A 106 0.68 6.66 -13.54
CA ARG A 106 1.94 6.49 -14.28
C ARG A 106 2.16 5.04 -14.70
N SER A 107 1.89 4.09 -13.81
CA SER A 107 2.04 2.65 -14.07
C SER A 107 1.11 2.13 -15.17
N CYS A 108 -0.08 2.70 -15.29
CA CYS A 108 -1.14 2.27 -16.20
C CYS A 108 -1.23 3.07 -17.52
N SER A 109 -0.22 3.88 -17.82
CA SER A 109 -0.13 4.64 -19.07
C SER A 109 -0.25 3.75 -20.32
N ARG A 110 -0.98 4.23 -21.34
CA ARG A 110 -1.08 3.55 -22.63
C ARG A 110 0.32 3.50 -23.27
N PRO A 111 0.78 2.33 -23.76
CA PRO A 111 2.04 2.26 -24.48
C PRO A 111 1.96 3.16 -25.72
N SER A 112 3.03 3.90 -26.01
CA SER A 112 3.19 4.59 -27.28
C SER A 112 3.18 3.55 -28.41
N SER A 113 2.33 3.79 -29.40
CA SER A 113 2.17 2.97 -30.62
C SER A 113 3.46 2.87 -31.42
#